data_AF-A0A527HV71-F1
#
_entry.id   AF-A0A527HV71-F1
#
_cell.length_a   1.000
_cell.length_b   1.000
_cell.length_c   1.000
_cell.angle_alpha   90.00
_cell.angle_beta   90.00
_cell.angle_gamma   90.00
#
_symmetry.space_group_name_H-M   'P 1'
#
loop_
_entity.id
_entity.type
_entity.pdbx_description
1 polymer ?
#
loop_
_entity_poly.entity_id
_entity_poly.type
_entity_poly.pdbx_seq_one_letter_code
_entity_poly.pdbx_strand_id
1 'polypeptide(L)'
;MSGKPSSFSMSRRQALGLIAVTAGGGAFLPAAAIADQTSPYAGLALFENGAGVCTITPEATEGPFYFDPKLERADVTEGKKGIALDVRLQVVDAGCRPLAGARVDIWHCDAQGAYSGYPGQGDGRDLDTSGQTFLRGWQRTDASGIVSFATIYPGWYRGRTTHIHFKVFPDDSSVMTG
;
A
#
# COMPACT_ATOMS: atom_id res chain seq x y z
N MET A 1 -42.82 -25.33 45.08
CA MET A 1 -43.98 -24.62 44.49
C MET A 1 -43.64 -24.31 43.04
N SER A 2 -44.51 -24.74 42.13
CA SER A 2 -44.31 -24.83 40.68
C SER A 2 -45.15 -23.77 39.96
N GLY A 3 -44.65 -23.25 38.83
CA GLY A 3 -45.35 -22.38 37.84
C GLY A 3 -45.20 -20.87 38.09
N LYS A 4 -44.94 -19.99 37.10
CA LYS A 4 -45.21 -20.05 35.65
C LYS A 4 -44.40 -18.93 34.93
N PRO A 5 -43.81 -19.13 33.75
CA PRO A 5 -43.25 -18.03 32.95
C PRO A 5 -44.38 -17.20 32.31
N SER A 6 -44.29 -15.88 32.44
CA SER A 6 -45.22 -14.93 31.83
C SER A 6 -45.13 -15.01 30.30
N SER A 7 -46.22 -15.39 29.64
CA SER A 7 -46.31 -15.35 28.18
C SER A 7 -46.45 -13.90 27.71
N PHE A 8 -45.49 -13.43 26.91
CA PHE A 8 -45.67 -12.19 26.15
C PHE A 8 -46.75 -12.41 25.08
N SER A 9 -47.92 -11.81 25.27
CA SER A 9 -48.99 -11.78 24.27
C SER A 9 -48.70 -10.63 23.31
N MET A 10 -48.22 -10.94 22.11
CA MET A 10 -48.11 -9.98 21.01
C MET A 10 -49.46 -9.89 20.29
N SER A 11 -50.02 -8.69 20.21
CA SER A 11 -51.24 -8.42 19.44
C SER A 11 -50.97 -8.62 17.94
N ARG A 12 -51.97 -9.11 17.17
CA ARG A 12 -51.92 -9.21 15.69
C ARG A 12 -51.51 -7.90 15.00
N ARG A 13 -51.65 -6.74 15.66
CA ARG A 13 -51.20 -5.43 15.17
C ARG A 13 -49.70 -5.15 15.37
N GLN A 14 -49.02 -5.86 16.27
CA GLN A 14 -47.58 -5.70 16.54
C GLN A 14 -46.70 -6.66 15.72
N ALA A 15 -47.28 -7.67 15.08
CA ALA A 15 -46.55 -8.62 14.20
C ALA A 15 -46.38 -8.12 12.76
N LEU A 16 -47.00 -6.98 12.38
CA LEU A 16 -46.95 -6.44 11.01
C LEU A 16 -45.81 -5.43 10.77
N GLY A 17 -44.92 -5.22 11.75
CA GLY A 17 -43.72 -4.40 11.56
C GLY A 17 -42.51 -5.14 10.98
N LEU A 18 -42.61 -6.45 10.71
CA LEU A 18 -41.44 -7.31 10.47
C LEU A 18 -41.57 -8.31 9.30
N ILE A 19 -42.27 -7.96 8.22
CA ILE A 19 -42.15 -8.72 6.97
C ILE A 19 -41.90 -7.77 5.79
N ALA A 20 -40.64 -7.74 5.37
CA ALA A 20 -40.20 -7.18 4.11
C ALA A 20 -40.66 -8.07 2.94
N VAL A 21 -41.13 -7.45 1.85
CA VAL A 21 -41.13 -8.09 0.51
C VAL A 21 -40.70 -7.06 -0.52
N THR A 22 -39.66 -7.44 -1.26
CA THR A 22 -39.00 -6.72 -2.34
C THR A 22 -39.79 -6.78 -3.65
N ALA A 23 -39.94 -5.62 -4.30
CA ALA A 23 -40.07 -5.53 -5.75
C ALA A 23 -39.32 -4.26 -6.20
N GLY A 24 -38.09 -4.42 -6.71
CA GLY A 24 -37.14 -3.33 -7.01
C GLY A 24 -36.10 -3.17 -5.90
N GLY A 25 -35.08 -4.02 -5.92
CA GLY A 25 -34.14 -4.23 -4.81
C GLY A 25 -33.34 -3.00 -4.41
N GLY A 26 -33.76 -2.37 -3.32
CA GLY A 26 -32.96 -1.43 -2.54
C GLY A 26 -33.27 -1.65 -1.07
N ALA A 27 -32.43 -2.41 -0.37
CA ALA A 27 -32.45 -2.38 1.08
C ALA A 27 -31.96 -0.99 1.49
N PHE A 28 -32.81 -0.19 2.13
CA PHE A 28 -32.35 0.95 2.91
C PHE A 28 -31.63 0.37 4.12
N LEU A 29 -30.35 0.08 3.92
CA LEU A 29 -29.39 -0.05 5.00
C LEU A 29 -29.51 1.24 5.84
N PRO A 30 -29.59 1.17 7.19
CA PRO A 30 -29.39 2.38 7.99
C PRO A 30 -28.07 3.00 7.53
N ALA A 31 -27.98 4.33 7.41
CA ALA A 31 -26.77 5.00 6.91
C ALA A 31 -25.48 4.59 7.66
N ALA A 32 -25.62 4.04 8.88
CA ALA A 32 -24.54 3.45 9.66
C ALA A 32 -23.95 2.14 9.08
N ALA A 33 -24.69 1.39 8.26
CA ALA A 33 -24.23 0.16 7.62
C ALA A 33 -23.57 0.37 6.25
N ILE A 34 -23.41 1.63 5.81
CA ILE A 34 -22.58 2.02 4.65
C ILE A 34 -21.28 2.70 5.08
N ALA A 35 -20.97 2.71 6.39
CA ALA A 35 -19.84 3.45 6.95
C ALA A 35 -18.67 2.57 7.43
N ASP A 36 -18.60 1.30 7.02
CA ASP A 36 -17.56 0.37 7.50
C ASP A 36 -16.53 -0.05 6.45
N GLN A 37 -16.39 0.63 5.31
CA GLN A 37 -15.41 0.19 4.30
C GLN A 37 -14.73 1.37 3.62
N THR A 38 -13.78 1.99 4.32
CA THR A 38 -12.48 2.47 3.80
C THR A 38 -11.73 3.10 4.96
N SER A 39 -11.27 2.29 5.92
CA SER A 39 -10.20 2.75 6.79
C SER A 39 -8.93 2.86 5.94
N PRO A 40 -8.25 4.01 5.83
CA PRO A 40 -6.93 4.12 5.20
C PRO A 40 -5.86 3.26 5.94
N TYR A 41 -6.28 2.60 7.02
CA TYR A 41 -5.50 1.70 7.85
C TYR A 41 -5.91 0.23 7.69
N ALA A 42 -6.80 -0.16 6.76
CA ALA A 42 -7.12 -1.57 6.52
C ALA A 42 -5.87 -2.39 6.17
N GLY A 43 -4.92 -1.80 5.43
CA GLY A 43 -3.61 -2.39 5.16
C GLY A 43 -2.65 -2.40 6.35
N LEU A 44 -2.89 -1.62 7.40
CA LEU A 44 -2.06 -1.67 8.62
C LEU A 44 -2.25 -2.96 9.41
N ALA A 45 -3.43 -3.59 9.31
CA ALA A 45 -3.68 -4.88 9.94
C ALA A 45 -2.73 -5.99 9.42
N LEU A 46 -2.18 -5.84 8.21
CA LEU A 46 -1.18 -6.76 7.65
C LEU A 46 0.19 -6.61 8.32
N PHE A 47 0.45 -5.48 8.97
CA PHE A 47 1.70 -5.21 9.68
C PHE A 47 1.63 -5.52 11.17
N GLU A 48 0.49 -6.03 11.66
CA GLU A 48 0.36 -6.51 13.04
C GLU A 48 1.17 -7.80 13.24
N ASN A 49 1.89 -7.87 14.35
CA ASN A 49 2.62 -9.08 14.76
C ASN A 49 1.63 -10.25 14.86
N GLY A 50 1.82 -11.27 14.01
CA GLY A 50 0.94 -12.45 13.97
C GLY A 50 0.03 -12.56 12.74
N ALA A 51 0.07 -11.61 11.80
CA ALA A 51 -0.64 -11.71 10.51
C ALA A 51 -0.15 -12.90 9.62
N GLY A 52 0.93 -13.59 10.01
CA GLY A 52 1.37 -14.84 9.40
C GLY A 52 2.06 -14.72 8.05
N VAL A 53 2.31 -13.50 7.56
CA VAL A 53 3.02 -13.27 6.30
C VAL A 53 4.51 -13.10 6.58
N CYS A 54 5.19 -14.22 6.79
CA CYS A 54 6.64 -14.26 6.95
C CYS A 54 7.22 -15.27 5.97
N THR A 55 7.42 -14.80 4.75
CA THR A 55 8.08 -15.55 3.69
C THR A 55 9.22 -14.72 3.14
N ILE A 56 10.26 -15.40 2.65
CA ILE A 56 11.40 -14.71 2.04
C ILE A 56 10.89 -14.01 0.79
N THR A 57 11.08 -12.69 0.73
CA THR A 57 10.77 -11.91 -0.47
C THR A 57 11.79 -12.27 -1.54
N PRO A 58 11.37 -12.70 -2.74
CA PRO A 58 12.31 -13.03 -3.80
C PRO A 58 13.07 -11.77 -4.23
N GLU A 59 14.36 -11.93 -4.53
CA GLU A 59 15.13 -10.87 -5.16
C GLU A 59 14.69 -10.66 -6.61
N ALA A 60 14.63 -9.40 -7.03
CA ALA A 60 14.34 -8.99 -8.39
C ALA A 60 15.53 -8.24 -8.99
N THR A 61 15.57 -8.17 -10.31
CA THR A 61 16.58 -7.41 -11.04
C THR A 61 16.44 -5.91 -10.79
N GLU A 62 17.55 -5.24 -10.45
CA GLU A 62 17.64 -3.79 -10.22
C GLU A 62 17.21 -2.94 -11.44
N GLY A 63 17.51 -3.44 -12.64
CA GLY A 63 17.31 -2.69 -13.88
C GLY A 63 18.30 -1.53 -14.03
N PRO A 64 18.23 -0.80 -15.16
CA PRO A 64 19.24 0.20 -15.51
C PRO A 64 19.02 1.57 -14.85
N PHE A 65 17.91 1.74 -14.13
CA PHE A 65 17.44 3.06 -13.66
C PHE A 65 17.67 3.32 -12.17
N TYR A 66 18.51 2.52 -11.50
CA TYR A 66 18.93 2.79 -10.13
C TYR A 66 20.15 3.71 -10.09
N PHE A 67 20.11 4.67 -9.18
CA PHE A 67 21.25 5.38 -8.62
C PHE A 67 20.87 5.78 -7.19
N ASP A 68 21.85 5.98 -6.31
CA ASP A 68 21.58 6.48 -4.95
C ASP A 68 21.50 8.02 -4.99
N PRO A 69 20.29 8.63 -4.90
CA PRO A 69 20.15 10.07 -5.01
C PRO A 69 20.49 10.79 -3.69
N LYS A 70 20.79 10.05 -2.60
CA LYS A 70 20.98 10.60 -1.25
C LYS A 70 19.79 11.44 -0.75
N LEU A 71 18.57 11.05 -1.11
CA LEU A 71 17.32 11.77 -0.77
C LEU A 71 16.53 11.06 0.33
N GLU A 72 16.70 11.49 1.58
CA GLU A 72 15.84 11.06 2.69
C GLU A 72 14.53 11.84 2.68
N ARG A 73 13.43 11.21 2.24
CA ARG A 73 12.11 11.88 2.15
C ARG A 73 10.95 10.89 2.10
N ALA A 74 9.82 11.28 2.69
CA ALA A 74 8.57 10.52 2.64
C ALA A 74 7.76 10.81 1.37
N ASP A 75 7.62 12.09 0.98
CA ASP A 75 7.00 12.48 -0.29
C ASP A 75 8.06 12.46 -1.39
N VAL A 76 7.92 11.52 -2.33
CA VAL A 76 8.81 11.39 -3.49
C VAL A 76 8.20 11.96 -4.76
N THR A 77 6.99 12.53 -4.72
CA THR A 77 6.23 12.92 -5.91
C THR A 77 6.93 13.98 -6.75
N GLU A 78 7.58 14.96 -6.11
CA GLU A 78 8.08 16.19 -6.73
C GLU A 78 7.05 16.86 -7.66
N GLY A 79 5.77 16.81 -7.29
CA GLY A 79 4.69 17.42 -8.07
C GLY A 79 4.34 16.69 -9.38
N LYS A 80 4.88 15.47 -9.61
CA LYS A 80 4.48 14.65 -10.77
C LYS A 80 2.99 14.34 -10.71
N LYS A 81 2.33 14.50 -11.85
CA LYS A 81 0.88 14.21 -12.00
C LYS A 81 0.66 12.70 -12.06
N GLY A 82 -0.35 12.21 -11.35
CA GLY A 82 -0.76 10.82 -11.35
C GLY A 82 -1.83 10.55 -10.30
N ILE A 83 -2.22 9.28 -10.15
CA ILE A 83 -3.09 8.83 -9.07
C ILE A 83 -2.24 8.72 -7.81
N ALA A 84 -2.60 9.42 -6.73
CA ALA A 84 -1.88 9.35 -5.47
C ALA A 84 -1.84 7.91 -4.93
N LEU A 85 -0.69 7.49 -4.40
CA LEU A 85 -0.45 6.17 -3.86
C LEU A 85 0.42 6.27 -2.60
N ASP A 86 -0.07 5.70 -1.51
CA ASP A 86 0.73 5.48 -0.30
C ASP A 86 1.38 4.10 -0.37
N VAL A 87 2.71 4.05 -0.36
CA VAL A 87 3.49 2.81 -0.34
C VAL A 87 4.02 2.58 1.05
N ARG A 88 3.62 1.48 1.69
CA ARG A 88 4.17 1.04 2.97
C ARG A 88 4.90 -0.28 2.80
N LEU A 89 6.11 -0.37 3.33
CA LEU A 89 6.93 -1.58 3.33
C LEU A 89 7.31 -1.89 4.77
N GLN A 90 7.07 -3.12 5.21
CA GLN A 90 7.56 -3.61 6.50
C GLN A 90 8.74 -4.54 6.27
N VAL A 91 9.84 -4.24 6.94
CA VAL A 91 11.04 -5.07 6.95
C VAL A 91 11.03 -5.88 8.23
N VAL A 92 11.18 -7.19 8.08
CA VAL A 92 11.29 -8.14 9.19
C VAL A 92 12.53 -9.00 9.00
N ASP A 93 13.08 -9.53 10.09
CA ASP A 93 14.16 -10.51 10.05
C ASP A 93 13.64 -11.93 9.75
N ALA A 94 14.55 -12.92 9.68
CA ALA A 94 14.20 -14.33 9.44
C ALA A 94 13.35 -14.96 10.57
N GLY A 95 13.31 -14.32 11.75
CA GLY A 95 12.41 -14.67 12.86
C GLY A 95 11.09 -13.90 12.84
N CYS A 96 10.79 -13.20 11.74
CA CYS A 96 9.59 -12.39 11.54
C CYS A 96 9.46 -11.22 12.52
N ARG A 97 10.59 -10.77 13.09
CA ARG A 97 10.60 -9.63 14.01
C ARG A 97 10.84 -8.36 13.21
N PRO A 98 10.09 -7.28 13.47
CA PRO A 98 10.34 -5.99 12.85
C PRO A 98 11.81 -5.54 12.96
N LEU A 99 12.37 -5.11 11.82
CA LEU A 99 13.74 -4.61 11.75
C LEU A 99 13.74 -3.08 11.69
N ALA A 100 14.04 -2.43 12.81
CA ALA A 100 14.15 -0.98 12.89
C ALA A 100 15.49 -0.47 12.35
N GLY A 101 15.49 0.74 11.77
CA GLY A 101 16.69 1.43 11.31
C GLY A 101 17.23 1.01 9.93
N ALA A 102 16.65 -0.03 9.31
CA ALA A 102 16.99 -0.47 7.96
C ALA A 102 16.66 0.64 6.96
N ARG A 103 17.59 0.93 6.04
CA ARG A 103 17.34 1.90 4.97
C ARG A 103 16.56 1.21 3.86
N VAL A 104 15.48 1.83 3.41
CA VAL A 104 14.66 1.36 2.30
C VAL A 104 14.59 2.46 1.25
N ASP A 105 15.06 2.15 0.06
CA ASP A 105 15.01 2.99 -1.13
C ASP A 105 13.83 2.56 -1.99
N ILE A 106 13.14 3.52 -2.60
CA ILE A 106 12.19 3.27 -3.69
C ILE A 106 12.54 4.10 -4.91
N TRP A 107 12.28 3.54 -6.09
CA TRP A 107 12.29 4.29 -7.34
C TRP A 107 11.29 3.71 -8.34
N HIS A 108 10.67 4.57 -9.14
CA HIS A 108 9.82 4.12 -10.24
C HIS A 108 9.69 5.20 -11.32
N CYS A 109 9.10 4.81 -12.45
CA CYS A 109 8.77 5.74 -13.52
C CYS A 109 7.53 6.57 -13.18
N ASP A 110 7.37 7.73 -13.83
CA ASP A 110 6.14 8.50 -13.75
C ASP A 110 4.96 7.81 -14.45
N ALA A 111 3.79 8.44 -14.39
CA ALA A 111 2.56 7.93 -15.01
C ALA A 111 2.69 7.73 -16.55
N GLN A 112 3.70 8.34 -17.18
CA GLN A 112 4.01 8.23 -18.61
C GLN A 112 5.18 7.27 -18.89
N GLY A 113 5.65 6.54 -17.88
CA GLY A 113 6.70 5.55 -18.02
C GLY A 113 8.10 6.14 -18.19
N ALA A 114 8.35 7.37 -17.71
CA ALA A 114 9.69 7.98 -17.71
C ALA A 114 10.34 7.95 -16.32
N TYR A 115 11.60 7.52 -16.27
CA TYR A 115 12.45 7.61 -15.08
C TYR A 115 13.17 8.95 -15.03
N SER A 116 13.35 9.50 -13.83
CA SER A 116 14.16 10.70 -13.57
C SER A 116 15.66 10.38 -13.56
N GLY A 117 16.51 11.34 -13.95
CA GLY A 117 17.96 11.26 -13.84
C GLY A 117 18.71 10.75 -15.07
N TYR A 118 18.03 10.50 -16.19
CA TYR A 118 18.63 9.84 -17.37
C TYR A 118 18.46 10.67 -18.64
N PRO A 119 19.47 10.73 -19.52
CA PRO A 119 19.39 11.45 -20.79
C PRO A 119 18.52 10.72 -21.84
N GLY A 120 17.96 9.57 -21.50
CA GLY A 120 17.10 8.77 -22.37
C GLY A 120 16.45 7.62 -21.63
N GLN A 121 15.38 7.06 -22.21
CA GLN A 121 14.54 6.01 -21.60
C GLN A 121 14.74 4.61 -22.20
N GLY A 122 15.62 4.48 -23.21
CA GLY A 122 15.89 3.20 -23.87
C GLY A 122 14.76 2.69 -24.78
N ASP A 123 13.80 3.55 -25.14
CA ASP A 123 12.60 3.18 -25.91
C ASP A 123 12.39 4.02 -27.18
N GLY A 124 13.40 4.81 -27.58
CA GLY A 124 13.37 5.64 -28.78
C GLY A 124 12.68 6.99 -28.60
N ARG A 125 12.15 7.31 -27.41
CA ARG A 125 11.72 8.67 -27.08
C ARG A 125 12.93 9.59 -26.92
N ASP A 126 12.86 10.77 -27.51
CA ASP A 126 13.79 11.88 -27.25
C ASP A 126 13.38 12.61 -25.97
N LEU A 127 13.72 12.01 -24.83
CA LEU A 127 13.36 12.50 -23.50
C LEU A 127 14.56 12.47 -22.56
N ASP A 128 15.04 13.67 -22.24
CA ASP A 128 16.10 13.90 -21.25
C ASP A 128 15.50 14.31 -19.89
N THR A 129 15.77 13.50 -18.88
CA THR A 129 15.41 13.77 -17.47
C THR A 129 16.64 13.93 -16.58
N SER A 130 17.83 14.11 -17.14
CA SER A 130 19.06 14.34 -16.39
C SER A 130 18.93 15.49 -15.41
N GLY A 131 19.49 15.31 -14.21
CA GLY A 131 19.39 16.27 -13.11
C GLY A 131 18.06 16.26 -12.35
N GLN A 132 17.03 15.57 -12.86
CA GLN A 132 15.76 15.42 -12.14
C GLN A 132 15.81 14.22 -11.19
N THR A 133 15.04 14.27 -10.11
CA THR A 133 15.05 13.25 -9.05
C THR A 133 13.67 12.74 -8.64
N PHE A 134 12.61 13.15 -9.34
CA PHE A 134 11.24 12.77 -9.01
C PHE A 134 11.06 11.26 -8.86
N LEU A 135 10.14 10.86 -7.98
CA LEU A 135 9.70 9.47 -7.75
C LEU A 135 10.83 8.53 -7.30
N ARG A 136 11.76 9.10 -6.53
CA ARG A 136 12.89 8.42 -5.88
C ARG A 136 13.03 8.90 -4.46
N GLY A 137 13.45 8.04 -3.54
CA GLY A 137 13.76 8.47 -2.18
C GLY A 137 14.08 7.27 -1.30
N TRP A 138 14.61 7.55 -0.12
CA TRP A 138 14.81 6.54 0.89
C TRP A 138 14.31 7.01 2.26
N GLN A 139 14.03 6.05 3.12
CA GLN A 139 13.68 6.27 4.52
C GLN A 139 14.28 5.15 5.39
N ARG A 140 14.31 5.36 6.69
CA ARG A 140 14.62 4.32 7.67
C ARG A 140 13.35 3.74 8.25
N THR A 141 13.35 2.42 8.44
CA THR A 141 12.26 1.73 9.12
C THR A 141 12.13 2.20 10.57
N ASP A 142 10.90 2.39 11.02
CA ASP A 142 10.59 2.71 12.40
C ASP A 142 10.72 1.50 13.35
N ALA A 143 10.31 1.65 14.61
CA ALA A 143 10.33 0.58 15.61
C ALA A 143 9.44 -0.63 15.24
N SER A 144 8.46 -0.42 14.36
CA SER A 144 7.60 -1.47 13.80
C SER A 144 8.12 -2.01 12.47
N GLY A 145 9.33 -1.62 12.06
CA GLY A 145 9.97 -2.07 10.83
C GLY A 145 9.39 -1.42 9.57
N ILE A 146 8.62 -0.33 9.69
CA ILE A 146 7.83 0.23 8.60
C ILE A 146 8.47 1.49 8.03
N VAL A 147 8.45 1.62 6.70
CA VAL A 147 8.60 2.89 5.98
C VAL A 147 7.30 3.23 5.25
N SER A 148 7.01 4.52 5.06
CA SER A 148 5.81 5.00 4.36
C SER A 148 6.16 6.12 3.38
N PHE A 149 5.94 5.90 2.09
CA PHE A 149 6.17 6.89 1.04
C PHE A 149 4.86 7.39 0.43
N ALA A 150 4.75 8.70 0.25
CA ALA A 150 3.73 9.31 -0.59
C ALA A 150 4.28 9.42 -2.02
N THR A 151 3.59 8.81 -2.98
CA THR A 151 3.98 8.79 -4.39
C THR A 151 2.75 8.81 -5.32
N ILE A 152 2.96 8.53 -6.60
CA ILE A 152 1.90 8.26 -7.58
C ILE A 152 1.99 6.82 -8.09
N TYR A 153 0.85 6.27 -8.52
CA TYR A 153 0.81 4.99 -9.21
C TYR A 153 1.67 5.05 -10.49
N PRO A 154 2.65 4.14 -10.67
CA PRO A 154 3.57 4.19 -11.81
C PRO A 154 2.88 3.92 -13.13
N GLY A 155 3.43 4.49 -14.19
CA GLY A 155 3.05 4.16 -15.55
C GLY A 155 3.59 2.80 -15.99
N TRP A 156 3.49 2.57 -17.30
CA TRP A 156 4.06 1.42 -17.98
C TRP A 156 5.13 1.90 -18.97
N TYR A 157 6.13 1.07 -19.24
CA TYR A 157 7.08 1.28 -20.34
C TYR A 157 7.40 -0.05 -21.03
N ARG A 158 7.87 0.05 -22.28
CA ARG A 158 8.01 -1.09 -23.18
C ARG A 158 8.79 -2.24 -22.56
N GLY A 159 8.18 -3.42 -22.54
CA GLY A 159 8.82 -4.67 -22.11
C GLY A 159 8.77 -4.97 -20.62
N ARG A 160 8.07 -4.16 -19.80
CA ARG A 160 7.95 -4.38 -18.35
C ARG A 160 6.48 -4.24 -17.92
N THR A 161 6.05 -4.94 -16.88
CA THR A 161 4.77 -4.63 -16.21
C THR A 161 4.88 -3.31 -15.43
N THR A 162 3.79 -2.72 -14.97
CA THR A 162 3.85 -1.62 -13.99
C THR A 162 4.44 -2.11 -12.67
N HIS A 163 5.43 -1.41 -12.11
CA HIS A 163 6.13 -1.81 -10.90
C HIS A 163 6.73 -0.60 -10.15
N ILE A 164 6.99 -0.80 -8.87
CA ILE A 164 7.85 0.07 -8.05
C ILE A 164 9.03 -0.78 -7.64
N HIS A 165 10.23 -0.28 -7.88
CA HIS A 165 11.43 -0.92 -7.39
C HIS A 165 11.70 -0.52 -5.95
N PHE A 166 12.33 -1.42 -5.21
CA PHE A 166 12.86 -1.10 -3.90
C PHE A 166 14.22 -1.76 -3.65
N LYS A 167 14.97 -1.16 -2.72
CA LYS A 167 16.19 -1.72 -2.17
C LYS A 167 16.17 -1.61 -0.66
N VAL A 168 16.48 -2.69 0.02
CA VAL A 168 16.59 -2.72 1.48
C VAL A 168 18.04 -2.92 1.85
N PHE A 169 18.55 -2.06 2.72
CA PHE A 169 19.84 -2.18 3.37
C PHE A 169 19.58 -2.44 4.87
N PRO A 170 19.58 -3.72 5.30
CA PRO A 170 19.41 -4.08 6.71
C PRO A 170 20.50 -3.51 7.61
N ASP A 171 21.71 -3.40 7.05
CA ASP A 171 22.93 -2.88 7.67
C ASP A 171 23.85 -2.31 6.57
N ASP A 172 25.06 -1.87 6.95
CA ASP A 172 26.02 -1.25 6.02
C ASP A 172 26.69 -2.24 5.06
N SER A 173 26.47 -3.55 5.22
CA SER A 173 27.14 -4.63 4.49
C SER A 173 26.21 -5.50 3.63
N SER A 174 24.90 -5.39 3.83
CA SER A 174 23.89 -6.25 3.20
C SER A 174 22.91 -5.43 2.37
N VAL A 175 22.47 -5.98 1.24
CA VAL A 175 21.43 -5.36 0.38
C VAL A 175 20.54 -6.43 -0.24
N MET A 176 19.24 -6.13 -0.31
CA MET A 176 18.24 -6.89 -1.04
C MET A 176 17.55 -5.97 -2.04
N THR A 177 17.37 -6.43 -3.28
CA THR A 177 16.71 -5.66 -4.36
C THR A 177 15.42 -6.35 -4.78
N GLY A 178 14.36 -5.57 -4.97
CA GLY A 178 13.03 -6.04 -5.35
C GLY A 178 12.27 -5.10 -6.28
#